data_AF-A0A4Z0QSD1-F1
#
_entry.id   AF-A0A4Z0QSD1-F1
#
_cell.length_a   1.000
_cell.length_b   1.000
_cell.length_c   1.000
_cell.angle_alpha   90.00
_cell.angle_beta   90.00
_cell.angle_gamma   90.00
#
_symmetry.space_group_name_H-M   'P 1'
#
loop_
_entity.id
_entity.type
_entity.pdbx_description
1 polymer ?
#
loop_
_entity_poly.entity_id
_entity_poly.type
_entity_poly.pdbx_seq_one_letter_code
_entity_poly.pdbx_strand_id
1 'polypeptide(L)'
;MKKCDELILLQRFTSTGQDSGIRKLCESEVAKCKVIHDGLIASFEEKAGKVSDGTEIQVINKFTASNDECVSPAGLVNVSLDYLAKLLTFADTAGIQWQVDITERVDSHFKGLFYCNVKVNCTKDEFVDLAKGKGFRC
;
A
#
# COMPACT_ATOMS: atom_id res chain seq x y z
N MET A 1 -27.05 5.03 -7.16
CA MET A 1 -25.89 5.94 -7.02
C MET A 1 -24.68 5.26 -7.65
N LYS A 2 -23.91 6.01 -8.43
CA LYS A 2 -23.19 5.50 -9.62
C LYS A 2 -21.80 5.00 -9.22
N LYS A 3 -21.33 3.90 -9.83
CA LYS A 3 -19.93 3.39 -9.77
C LYS A 3 -18.85 4.48 -9.92
N CYS A 4 -19.18 5.61 -10.54
CA CYS A 4 -18.31 6.78 -10.64
C CYS A 4 -17.97 7.42 -9.28
N ASP A 5 -18.85 7.36 -8.28
CA ASP A 5 -18.63 7.99 -6.97
C ASP A 5 -17.61 7.20 -6.12
N GLU A 6 -17.57 5.87 -6.26
CA GLU A 6 -16.54 5.01 -5.62
C GLU A 6 -15.15 5.23 -6.23
N LEU A 7 -15.09 5.44 -7.55
CA LEU A 7 -13.87 5.80 -8.28
C LEU A 7 -13.31 7.16 -7.84
N ILE A 8 -14.19 8.11 -7.54
CA ILE A 8 -13.82 9.44 -7.04
C ILE A 8 -13.37 9.37 -5.57
N LEU A 9 -13.99 8.50 -4.76
CA LEU A 9 -13.56 8.26 -3.37
C LEU A 9 -12.12 7.70 -3.33
N LEU A 10 -11.80 6.65 -4.09
CA LEU A 10 -10.43 6.10 -4.19
C LEU A 10 -9.38 7.10 -4.73
N GLN A 11 -9.82 8.15 -5.45
CA GLN A 11 -8.94 9.21 -5.93
C GLN A 11 -8.76 10.37 -4.94
N ARG A 12 -9.61 10.49 -3.92
CA ARG A 12 -9.63 11.62 -2.97
C ARG A 12 -8.76 11.45 -1.73
N PHE A 13 -8.33 10.23 -1.41
CA PHE A 13 -7.62 9.94 -0.14
C PHE A 13 -6.09 10.03 -0.21
N THR A 14 -5.52 10.44 -1.33
CA THR A 14 -4.07 10.55 -1.47
C THR A 14 -3.60 11.94 -1.09
N SER A 15 -2.79 12.02 -0.03
CA SER A 15 -1.95 13.18 0.31
C SER A 15 -1.44 13.87 -0.96
N THR A 16 -1.84 15.14 -1.13
CA THR A 16 -1.72 15.91 -2.38
C THR A 16 -0.30 15.86 -2.94
N GLY A 17 -0.10 15.07 -4.01
CA GLY A 17 1.14 15.05 -4.80
C GLY A 17 1.97 13.76 -4.77
N GLN A 18 1.75 12.83 -3.82
CA GLN A 18 2.47 11.54 -3.81
C GLN A 18 2.13 10.67 -5.05
N ASP A 19 0.89 10.79 -5.54
CA ASP A 19 0.38 10.00 -6.66
C ASP A 19 0.54 10.67 -8.03
N SER A 20 1.13 11.86 -8.10
CA SER A 20 1.18 12.68 -9.32
C SER A 20 1.85 12.00 -10.53
N GLY A 21 2.70 10.99 -10.29
CA GLY A 21 3.34 10.18 -11.34
C GLY A 21 2.70 8.82 -11.57
N ILE A 22 1.81 8.36 -10.68
CA ILE A 22 1.32 6.99 -10.69
C ILE A 22 0.26 6.82 -11.77
N ARG A 23 0.41 5.78 -12.60
CA ARG A 23 -0.57 5.42 -13.61
C ARG A 23 -1.95 5.19 -12.96
N LYS A 24 -3.00 5.73 -13.58
CA LYS A 24 -4.38 5.45 -13.18
C LYS A 24 -4.71 3.95 -13.28
N LEU A 25 -5.44 3.45 -12.29
CA LEU A 25 -6.00 2.10 -12.28
C LEU A 25 -7.04 1.97 -13.41
N CYS A 26 -7.05 0.83 -14.09
CA CYS A 26 -8.16 0.46 -14.97
C CYS A 26 -9.33 -0.13 -14.16
N GLU A 27 -10.48 -0.36 -14.79
CA GLU A 27 -11.70 -0.79 -14.08
C GLU A 27 -11.51 -2.10 -13.30
N SER A 28 -10.79 -3.07 -13.85
CA SER A 28 -10.50 -4.34 -13.14
C SER A 28 -9.53 -4.15 -11.97
N GLU A 29 -8.59 -3.22 -12.08
CA GLU A 29 -7.63 -2.88 -11.02
C GLU A 29 -8.31 -2.10 -9.88
N VAL A 30 -9.33 -1.28 -10.17
CA VAL A 30 -10.07 -0.53 -9.17
C VAL A 30 -10.79 -1.45 -8.19
N ALA A 31 -11.50 -2.46 -8.72
CA ALA A 31 -12.20 -3.44 -7.89
C ALA A 31 -11.22 -4.22 -6.98
N LYS A 32 -10.08 -4.63 -7.54
CA LYS A 32 -9.00 -5.28 -6.76
C LYS A 32 -8.41 -4.36 -5.71
N CYS A 33 -8.11 -3.12 -6.07
CA CYS A 33 -7.54 -2.13 -5.16
C CYS A 33 -8.46 -1.88 -3.96
N LYS A 34 -9.78 -1.83 -4.18
CA LYS A 34 -10.75 -1.72 -3.10
C LYS A 34 -10.67 -2.91 -2.13
N VAL A 35 -10.67 -4.13 -2.65
CA VAL A 35 -10.57 -5.35 -1.82
C VAL A 35 -9.26 -5.39 -1.03
N ILE A 36 -8.14 -5.05 -1.67
CA ILE A 36 -6.82 -4.98 -1.03
C ILE A 36 -6.81 -3.92 0.07
N HIS A 37 -7.30 -2.72 -0.24
CA HIS A 37 -7.38 -1.61 0.70
C HIS A 37 -8.24 -1.96 1.93
N ASP A 38 -9.44 -2.51 1.73
CA ASP A 38 -10.33 -2.92 2.81
C ASP A 38 -9.67 -4.02 3.68
N GLY A 39 -8.92 -4.95 3.06
CA GLY A 39 -8.14 -5.95 3.78
C GLY A 39 -6.98 -5.37 4.60
N LEU A 40 -6.29 -4.34 4.07
CA LEU A 40 -5.26 -3.61 4.81
C LEU A 40 -5.84 -2.87 6.02
N ILE A 41 -6.99 -2.20 5.85
CA ILE A 41 -7.70 -1.56 6.97
C ILE A 41 -8.08 -2.59 8.02
N ALA A 42 -8.71 -3.71 7.63
CA ALA A 42 -9.12 -4.73 8.57
C ALA A 42 -7.92 -5.30 9.36
N SER A 43 -6.81 -5.55 8.67
CA SER A 43 -5.56 -6.01 9.30
C SER A 43 -4.98 -4.96 10.25
N PHE A 44 -5.07 -3.68 9.89
CA PHE A 44 -4.61 -2.58 10.72
C PHE A 44 -5.49 -2.46 11.98
N GLU A 45 -6.81 -2.47 11.82
CA GLU A 45 -7.76 -2.34 12.93
C GLU A 45 -7.68 -3.51 13.92
N GLU A 46 -7.36 -4.72 13.46
CA GLU A 46 -7.10 -5.87 14.33
C GLU A 46 -5.94 -5.61 15.31
N LYS A 47 -4.93 -4.85 14.88
CA LYS A 47 -3.70 -4.60 15.66
C LYS A 47 -3.73 -3.27 16.39
N ALA A 48 -4.24 -2.22 15.74
CA ALA A 48 -4.23 -0.84 16.22
C ALA A 48 -5.53 -0.42 16.90
N GLY A 49 -6.59 -1.21 16.79
CA GLY A 49 -7.94 -0.83 17.16
C GLY A 49 -8.65 -0.06 16.04
N LYS A 50 -9.95 0.19 16.27
CA LYS A 50 -10.85 0.75 15.27
C LYS A 50 -10.41 2.15 14.81
N VAL A 51 -10.40 2.37 13.50
CA VAL A 51 -10.09 3.67 12.92
C VAL A 51 -11.40 4.42 12.71
N SER A 52 -11.40 5.74 12.96
CA SER A 52 -12.58 6.57 12.70
C SER A 52 -12.71 6.84 11.20
N ASP A 53 -13.93 6.76 10.66
CA ASP A 53 -14.22 7.01 9.24
C ASP A 53 -13.60 8.33 8.76
N GLY A 54 -12.84 8.27 7.67
CA GLY A 54 -12.19 9.43 7.05
C GLY A 54 -10.81 9.80 7.60
N THR A 55 -10.26 9.03 8.55
CA THR A 55 -8.88 9.22 9.02
C THR A 55 -7.89 8.58 8.03
N GLU A 56 -6.96 9.37 7.50
CA GLU A 56 -5.85 8.84 6.69
C GLU A 56 -4.88 8.09 7.61
N ILE A 57 -4.72 6.78 7.38
CA ILE A 57 -3.78 5.94 8.11
C ILE A 57 -2.43 5.97 7.38
N GLN A 58 -1.42 6.56 8.02
CA GLN A 58 -0.04 6.48 7.56
C GLN A 58 0.69 5.34 8.29
N VAL A 59 1.38 4.51 7.52
CA VAL A 59 2.16 3.38 8.05
C VAL A 59 3.59 3.46 7.57
N ILE A 60 4.52 2.96 8.40
CA ILE A 60 5.90 2.78 7.96
C ILE A 60 6.01 1.47 7.19
N ASN A 61 6.29 1.52 5.90
CA ASN A 61 6.33 0.32 5.08
C ASN A 61 7.76 -0.22 4.96
N LYS A 62 7.86 -1.55 4.99
CA LYS A 62 9.08 -2.28 4.70
C LYS A 62 8.77 -3.40 3.74
N PHE A 63 9.33 -3.34 2.54
CA PHE A 63 9.21 -4.40 1.55
C PHE A 63 10.41 -5.34 1.62
N THR A 64 10.13 -6.64 1.61
CA THR A 64 11.12 -7.71 1.62
C THR A 64 10.83 -8.71 0.49
N ALA A 65 11.86 -9.16 -0.20
CA ALA A 65 11.75 -10.25 -1.17
C ALA A 65 11.73 -11.62 -0.47
N SER A 66 11.52 -12.69 -1.23
CA SER A 66 11.50 -14.07 -0.70
C SER A 66 12.81 -14.50 -0.01
N ASN A 67 13.94 -13.90 -0.40
CA ASN A 67 15.26 -14.07 0.21
C ASN A 67 15.52 -13.11 1.40
N ASP A 68 14.47 -12.44 1.89
CA ASP A 68 14.49 -11.43 2.95
C ASP A 68 15.35 -10.19 2.65
N GLU A 69 15.74 -9.96 1.39
CA GLU A 69 16.37 -8.71 0.97
C GLU A 69 15.39 -7.55 1.07
N CYS A 70 15.87 -6.40 1.55
CA CYS A 70 15.09 -5.18 1.55
C CYS A 70 14.92 -4.68 0.11
N VAL A 71 13.67 -4.67 -0.35
CA VAL A 71 13.28 -4.21 -1.70
C VAL A 71 12.44 -2.94 -1.65
N SER A 72 12.42 -2.27 -0.50
CA SER A 72 11.68 -1.01 -0.31
C SER A 72 12.13 0.02 -1.35
N PRO A 73 11.25 0.43 -2.26
CA PRO A 73 11.56 1.49 -3.23
C PRO A 73 11.82 2.82 -2.48
N ALA A 74 12.78 3.61 -2.94
CA ALA A 74 13.17 4.83 -2.23
C ALA A 74 12.01 5.83 -2.20
N GLY A 75 11.60 6.24 -1.00
CA GLY A 75 10.46 7.14 -0.79
C GLY A 75 9.15 6.46 -0.37
N LEU A 76 9.11 5.13 -0.29
CA LEU A 76 7.93 4.37 0.19
C LEU A 76 7.94 4.07 1.69
N VAL A 77 8.81 4.75 2.44
CA VAL A 77 9.00 4.47 3.88
C VAL A 77 7.80 4.90 4.69
N ASN A 78 7.17 6.05 4.40
CA ASN A 78 5.96 6.52 5.08
C ASN A 78 4.90 6.91 4.05
N VAL A 79 3.93 6.03 3.81
CA VAL A 79 2.83 6.26 2.86
C VAL A 79 1.50 5.81 3.44
N SER A 80 0.40 6.31 2.87
CA SER A 80 -0.94 5.90 3.26
C SER A 80 -1.24 4.45 2.86
N LEU A 81 -2.22 3.83 3.52
CA LEU A 81 -2.72 2.51 3.11
C LEU A 81 -3.29 2.52 1.69
N ASP A 82 -3.85 3.63 1.20
CA ASP A 82 -4.28 3.79 -0.18
C ASP A 82 -3.11 3.65 -1.17
N TYR A 83 -2.01 4.35 -0.87
CA TYR A 83 -0.81 4.30 -1.67
C TYR A 83 -0.26 2.87 -1.74
N LEU A 84 -0.22 2.20 -0.58
CA LEU A 84 0.19 0.82 -0.48
C LEU A 84 -0.74 -0.11 -1.29
N ALA A 85 -2.05 0.05 -1.14
CA ALA A 85 -3.04 -0.76 -1.85
C ALA A 85 -2.88 -0.67 -3.37
N LYS A 86 -2.58 0.53 -3.91
CA LYS A 86 -2.31 0.71 -5.34
C LYS A 86 -1.07 -0.05 -5.79
N LEU A 87 0.03 0.00 -5.03
CA LEU A 87 1.24 -0.74 -5.37
C LEU A 87 0.99 -2.25 -5.37
N LEU A 88 0.32 -2.75 -4.32
CA LEU A 88 -0.04 -4.16 -4.20
C LEU A 88 -1.02 -4.62 -5.29
N THR A 89 -1.90 -3.73 -5.75
CA THR A 89 -2.79 -3.99 -6.90
C THR A 89 -1.99 -4.22 -8.18
N PHE A 90 -0.96 -3.43 -8.43
CA PHE A 90 -0.10 -3.63 -9.59
C PHE A 90 0.77 -4.89 -9.47
N ALA A 91 1.25 -5.21 -8.26
CA ALA A 91 1.95 -6.46 -7.99
C ALA A 91 1.06 -7.67 -8.27
N ASP A 92 -0.16 -7.69 -7.72
CA ASP A 92 -1.15 -8.75 -7.96
C ASP A 92 -1.50 -8.90 -9.46
N THR A 93 -1.70 -7.77 -10.15
CA THR A 93 -1.99 -7.76 -11.59
C THR A 93 -0.81 -8.22 -12.45
N ALA A 94 0.42 -8.06 -11.96
CA ALA A 94 1.63 -8.60 -12.59
C ALA A 94 1.90 -10.07 -12.23
N GLY A 95 1.06 -10.70 -11.41
CA GLY A 95 1.25 -12.08 -10.95
C GLY A 95 2.25 -12.24 -9.80
N ILE A 96 2.67 -11.14 -9.18
CA ILE A 96 3.56 -11.16 -8.02
C ILE A 96 2.69 -11.41 -6.77
N GLN A 97 2.93 -12.54 -6.13
CA GLN A 97 2.31 -12.84 -4.84
C GLN A 97 2.92 -11.96 -3.75
N TRP A 98 2.09 -11.52 -2.82
CA TRP A 98 2.53 -10.71 -1.70
C TRP A 98 1.76 -11.07 -0.43
N GLN A 99 2.37 -10.76 0.72
CA GLN A 99 1.79 -10.92 2.04
C GLN A 99 2.08 -9.66 2.85
N VAL A 100 1.18 -9.31 3.76
CA VAL A 100 1.33 -8.15 4.63
C VAL A 100 1.21 -8.59 6.08
N ASP A 101 2.11 -8.09 6.91
CA ASP A 101 2.04 -8.19 8.37
C ASP A 101 2.11 -6.79 8.97
N ILE A 102 1.16 -6.47 9.84
CA ILE A 102 1.10 -5.18 10.52
C ILE A 102 1.52 -5.38 11.97
N THR A 103 2.57 -4.68 12.37
CA THR A 103 3.16 -4.82 13.69
C THR A 103 3.26 -3.46 14.38
N GLU A 104 2.79 -3.36 15.63
CA GLU A 104 3.03 -2.15 16.42
C GLU A 104 4.51 -2.02 16.77
N ARG A 105 5.03 -0.80 16.63
CA ARG A 105 6.38 -0.46 17.03
C ARG A 105 6.44 -0.17 18.52
N VAL A 106 6.74 -1.21 19.31
CA VAL A 106 6.85 -1.14 20.77
C VAL A 106 8.16 -0.51 21.26
N ASP A 107 9.18 -0.37 20.40
CA ASP A 107 10.53 0.11 20.75
C ASP A 107 10.74 1.61 20.49
N SER A 108 9.68 2.37 20.21
CA SER A 108 9.76 3.80 19.91
C SER A 108 9.06 4.66 20.96
N HIS A 109 9.54 5.89 21.14
CA HIS A 109 8.87 6.90 21.96
C HIS A 109 7.49 7.32 21.38
N PHE A 110 7.13 6.86 20.18
CA PHE A 110 5.88 7.14 19.51
C PHE A 110 4.90 5.98 19.74
N LYS A 111 3.86 6.23 20.55
CA LYS A 111 2.74 5.29 20.70
C LYS A 111 1.87 5.32 19.44
N GLY A 112 1.38 4.16 19.01
CA GLY A 112 0.51 4.04 17.83
C GLY A 112 1.25 4.15 16.50
N LEU A 113 2.56 3.91 16.47
CA LEU A 113 3.31 3.77 15.22
C LEU A 113 3.30 2.30 14.78
N PHE A 114 2.85 2.04 13.55
CA PHE A 114 2.74 0.69 13.01
C PHE A 114 3.66 0.50 11.80
N TYR A 115 4.36 -0.64 11.79
CA TYR A 115 5.05 -1.14 10.62
C TYR A 115 4.10 -1.97 9.78
N CYS A 116 4.13 -1.74 8.48
CA CYS A 116 3.50 -2.59 7.49
C CYS A 116 4.62 -3.33 6.75
N ASN A 117 4.88 -4.57 7.18
CA ASN A 117 5.88 -5.44 6.60
C ASN A 117 5.27 -6.19 5.42
N VAL A 118 5.73 -5.88 4.22
CA VAL A 118 5.25 -6.50 2.98
C VAL A 118 6.30 -7.49 2.50
N LYS A 119 5.92 -8.75 2.34
CA LYS A 119 6.74 -9.76 1.68
C LYS A 119 6.25 -9.96 0.25
N VAL A 120 7.12 -9.83 -0.73
CA VAL A 120 6.80 -10.02 -2.16
C VAL A 120 7.57 -11.20 -2.72
N ASN A 121 6.90 -12.02 -3.52
CA ASN A 121 7.49 -13.21 -4.13
C ASN A 121 8.08 -12.91 -5.51
N CYS A 122 9.10 -12.04 -5.51
CA CYS A 122 9.89 -11.68 -6.69
C CYS A 122 11.27 -11.17 -6.25
N THR A 123 12.16 -10.94 -7.22
CA THR A 123 13.45 -10.30 -6.96
C THR A 123 13.28 -8.80 -6.69
N LYS A 124 14.31 -8.19 -6.11
CA LYS A 124 14.37 -6.75 -5.91
C LYS A 124 14.18 -5.96 -7.20
N ASP A 125 14.90 -6.34 -8.24
CA ASP A 125 14.90 -5.60 -9.50
C ASP A 125 13.54 -5.70 -10.18
N GLU A 126 12.92 -6.88 -10.19
CA GLU A 126 11.55 -7.05 -10.72
C GLU A 126 10.53 -6.16 -9.99
N PHE A 127 10.60 -6.11 -8.65
CA PHE A 127 9.65 -5.31 -7.87
C PHE A 127 9.87 -3.80 -8.09
N VAL A 128 11.13 -3.36 -8.09
CA VAL A 128 11.48 -1.95 -8.30
C VAL A 128 11.14 -1.51 -9.72
N ASP A 129 11.40 -2.33 -10.72
CA ASP A 129 11.07 -2.04 -12.12
C ASP A 129 9.56 -1.98 -12.34
N LEU A 130 8.80 -2.87 -11.69
CA LEU A 130 7.34 -2.76 -11.66
C LEU A 130 6.91 -1.41 -11.09
N ALA A 131 7.38 -1.07 -9.90
CA ALA A 131 6.97 0.15 -9.20
C ALA A 131 7.32 1.41 -10.04
N LYS A 132 8.56 1.49 -10.54
CA LYS A 132 9.00 2.58 -11.44
C LYS A 132 8.17 2.62 -12.72
N GLY A 133 7.92 1.47 -13.34
CA GLY A 133 7.12 1.36 -14.56
C GLY A 133 5.66 1.78 -14.38
N LYS A 134 5.14 1.79 -13.15
CA LYS A 134 3.81 2.32 -12.81
C LYS A 134 3.85 3.76 -12.29
N GLY A 135 5.02 4.38 -12.23
CA GLY A 135 5.20 5.80 -11.88
C GLY A 135 5.32 6.08 -10.38
N PHE A 136 5.60 5.05 -9.57
CA PHE A 136 5.96 5.22 -8.16
C PHE A 136 7.33 5.88 -8.05
N ARG A 137 7.51 6.70 -7.02
CA ARG A 137 8.83 7.25 -6.68
C ARG A 137 9.62 6.14 -5.97
N CYS A 138 10.72 5.72 -6.58
CA CYS A 138 11.50 4.53 -6.22
C CYS A 138 13.00 4.79 -6.34
#